data_AF-A0A0C3HMM1-F1
#
_entry.id   AF-A0A0C3HMM1-F1
#
_cell.length_a   1.000
_cell.length_b   1.000
_cell.length_c   1.000
_cell.angle_alpha   90.00
_cell.angle_beta   90.00
_cell.angle_gamma   90.00
#
_symmetry.space_group_name_H-M   'P 1'
#
loop_
_entity.id
_entity.type
_entity.pdbx_description
1 polymer ?
#
loop_
_entity_poly.entity_id
_entity_poly.type
_entity_poly.pdbx_seq_one_letter_code
_entity_poly.pdbx_strand_id
1 'polypeptide(L)'
;MATWPLLIQQNRPVILELNYQGEIGYVILYAIGNDKVEVLNGKQRLRLPASWLKPLWQGNVIELWEAPLKGTLRVDMEGPAIEVLDELLSKAVSEPPLGTSTFDGAMKERVELFQRWQGIAVDGIAGQRTLERLQQNVQLNAPTLNRIEEEEA
;
A
#
# COMPACT_ATOMS: atom_id res chain seq x y z
N MET A 1 -15.44 -1.36 8.54
CA MET A 1 -14.75 -0.32 9.33
C MET A 1 -13.42 -0.89 9.78
N ALA A 2 -12.33 -0.13 9.66
CA ALA A 2 -11.02 -0.57 10.14
C ALA A 2 -10.99 -0.57 11.67
N THR A 3 -10.11 -1.39 12.26
CA THR A 3 -9.91 -1.44 13.72
C THR A 3 -8.47 -1.08 14.06
N TRP A 4 -8.24 -0.60 15.28
CA TRP A 4 -6.90 -0.18 15.71
C TRP A 4 -5.84 -1.30 15.59
N PRO A 5 -6.14 -2.56 16.00
CA PRO A 5 -5.20 -3.66 15.82
C PRO A 5 -4.90 -3.94 14.34
N LEU A 6 -5.88 -3.79 13.45
CA LEU A 6 -5.70 -3.98 12.01
C LEU A 6 -4.71 -2.97 11.43
N LEU A 7 -4.80 -1.70 11.82
CA LEU A 7 -3.88 -0.66 11.36
C LEU A 7 -2.43 -0.94 11.79
N ILE A 8 -2.24 -1.40 13.03
CA ILE A 8 -0.93 -1.80 13.54
C ILE A 8 -0.39 -2.99 12.74
N GLN A 9 -1.24 -4.01 12.49
CA GLN A 9 -0.83 -5.20 11.75
C GLN A 9 -0.47 -4.89 10.29
N GLN A 10 -1.20 -3.98 9.65
CA GLN A 10 -0.91 -3.55 8.28
C GLN A 10 0.42 -2.82 8.16
N ASN A 11 0.93 -2.22 9.24
CA ASN A 11 2.22 -1.53 9.29
C ASN A 11 2.41 -0.46 8.20
N ARG A 12 1.32 0.22 7.83
CA ARG A 12 1.29 1.27 6.79
C ARG A 12 0.74 2.58 7.38
N PRO A 13 1.29 3.75 6.97
CA PRO A 13 0.68 5.03 7.29
C PRO A 13 -0.71 5.13 6.66
N VAL A 14 -1.65 5.65 7.42
CA VAL A 14 -3.04 5.83 6.99
C VAL A 14 -3.53 7.21 7.38
N ILE A 15 -4.44 7.78 6.59
CA ILE A 15 -5.16 8.96 7.00
C ILE A 15 -6.34 8.52 7.87
N LEU A 16 -6.37 8.99 9.11
CA LEU A 16 -7.49 8.81 10.02
C LEU A 16 -8.48 9.96 9.82
N GLU A 17 -9.74 9.61 9.63
CA GLU A 17 -10.86 10.56 9.72
C GLU A 17 -11.33 10.63 11.18
N LEU A 18 -11.18 11.78 11.80
CA LEU A 18 -11.54 12.04 13.19
C LEU A 18 -12.80 12.89 13.23
N ASN A 19 -13.77 12.49 14.04
CA ASN A 19 -14.96 13.27 14.32
C ASN A 19 -14.90 13.81 15.75
N TYR A 20 -14.96 15.13 15.90
CA TYR A 20 -15.08 15.78 17.18
C TYR A 20 -16.28 16.74 17.15
N GLN A 21 -17.31 16.43 17.93
CA GLN A 21 -18.52 17.25 18.05
C GLN A 21 -19.19 17.61 16.70
N GLY A 22 -19.09 16.72 15.70
CA GLY A 22 -19.64 16.93 14.37
C GLY A 22 -18.68 17.58 13.37
N GLU A 23 -17.50 18.04 13.81
CA GLU A 23 -16.43 18.49 12.92
C GLU A 23 -15.54 17.33 12.49
N ILE A 24 -15.28 17.22 11.19
CA ILE A 24 -14.42 16.18 10.61
C ILE A 24 -13.03 16.75 10.37
N GLY A 25 -12.03 16.12 10.97
CA GLY A 25 -10.61 16.40 10.76
C GLY A 25 -9.86 15.21 10.20
N TYR A 26 -8.75 15.46 9.50
CA TYR A 26 -7.89 14.42 8.94
C TYR A 26 -6.49 14.52 9.52
N VAL A 27 -5.93 13.39 9.93
CA VAL A 27 -4.53 13.28 10.36
C VAL A 27 -3.88 12.05 9.76
N ILE A 28 -2.60 12.12 9.43
CA ILE A 28 -1.83 10.95 8.99
C ILE A 28 -1.25 10.27 10.22
N LEU A 29 -1.58 9.00 10.46
CA LEU A 29 -0.91 8.17 11.45
C LEU A 29 0.47 7.77 10.92
N TYR A 30 1.53 8.35 11.48
CA TYR A 30 2.89 8.22 10.96
C TYR A 30 3.76 7.26 11.79
N ALA A 31 3.59 7.26 13.12
CA ALA A 31 4.29 6.33 13.99
C ALA A 31 3.41 5.83 15.14
N ILE A 32 3.69 4.62 15.62
CA ILE A 32 3.03 4.02 16.78
C ILE A 32 4.07 3.53 17.79
N GLY A 33 3.81 3.79 19.07
CA GLY A 33 4.46 3.18 20.23
C GLY A 33 3.47 2.41 21.09
N ASN A 34 3.87 2.01 22.30
CA ASN A 34 3.02 1.21 23.19
C ASN A 34 1.73 1.94 23.63
N ASP A 35 1.84 3.22 23.99
CA ASP A 35 0.74 4.06 24.49
C ASP A 35 0.54 5.35 23.66
N LYS A 36 1.57 5.76 22.93
CA LYS A 36 1.61 7.00 22.14
C LYS A 36 1.62 6.71 20.65
N VAL A 37 1.21 7.72 19.89
CA VAL A 37 1.32 7.76 18.44
C VAL A 37 1.86 9.09 17.99
N GLU A 38 2.47 9.11 16.81
CA GLU A 38 2.81 10.34 16.11
C GLU A 38 1.89 10.51 14.92
N VAL A 39 1.26 11.67 14.84
CA VAL A 39 0.40 12.06 13.72
C VAL A 39 0.91 13.30 13.03
N LEU A 40 0.64 13.42 11.73
CA LEU A 40 0.88 14.63 10.95
C LEU A 40 -0.46 15.31 10.66
N ASN A 41 -0.58 16.58 11.02
CA ASN A 41 -1.77 17.41 10.75
C ASN A 41 -1.57 18.39 9.58
N GLY A 42 -0.61 18.09 8.70
CA GLY A 42 -0.20 18.95 7.58
C GLY A 42 0.71 20.12 7.95
N LYS A 43 0.83 20.48 9.24
CA LYS A 43 1.73 21.56 9.71
C LYS A 43 2.94 21.03 10.46
N GLN A 44 2.72 20.07 11.35
CA GLN A 44 3.75 19.54 12.22
C GLN A 44 3.47 18.09 12.61
N ARG A 45 4.51 17.44 13.17
CA ARG A 45 4.39 16.13 13.79
C ARG A 45 4.00 16.29 15.25
N LEU A 46 2.89 15.66 15.64
CA LEU A 46 2.36 15.69 17.00
C LEU A 46 2.50 14.30 17.62
N ARG A 47 3.10 14.20 18.81
CA ARG A 47 3.14 12.98 19.61
C ARG A 47 2.06 13.06 20.70
N LEU A 48 1.11 12.14 20.69
CA LEU A 48 -0.03 12.13 21.61
C LEU A 48 -0.43 10.71 22.05
N PRO A 49 -1.14 10.55 23.17
CA PRO A 49 -1.64 9.23 23.59
C PRO A 49 -2.62 8.66 22.56
N ALA A 50 -2.50 7.36 22.25
CA ALA A 50 -3.42 6.67 21.35
C ALA A 50 -4.88 6.73 21.87
N SER A 51 -5.07 6.80 23.19
CA SER A 51 -6.37 6.93 23.86
C SER A 51 -7.11 8.21 23.51
N TRP A 52 -6.42 9.26 23.04
CA TRP A 52 -7.06 10.50 22.58
C TRP A 52 -7.67 10.34 21.19
N LEU A 53 -7.07 9.53 20.32
CA LEU A 53 -7.54 9.31 18.95
C LEU A 53 -8.64 8.26 18.86
N LYS A 54 -8.54 7.19 19.65
CA LYS A 54 -9.53 6.08 19.67
C LYS A 54 -10.99 6.52 19.79
N PRO A 55 -11.40 7.47 20.66
CA PRO A 55 -12.79 7.91 20.76
C PRO A 55 -13.23 8.84 19.62
N LEU A 56 -12.28 9.52 18.97
CA LEU A 56 -12.57 10.43 17.85
C LEU A 56 -12.65 9.68 16.52
N TRP A 57 -11.99 8.54 16.42
CA TRP A 57 -11.92 7.73 15.21
C TRP A 57 -13.01 6.65 15.20
N GLN A 58 -13.87 6.69 14.19
CA GLN A 58 -15.00 5.76 14.05
C GLN A 58 -14.68 4.56 13.14
N GLY A 59 -13.41 4.34 12.80
CA GLY A 59 -12.98 3.26 11.90
C GLY A 59 -12.86 3.65 10.43
N ASN A 60 -13.08 4.93 10.09
CA ASN A 60 -12.92 5.48 8.74
C ASN A 60 -11.45 5.81 8.48
N VAL A 61 -10.90 5.25 7.40
CA VAL A 61 -9.50 5.48 7.00
C VAL A 61 -9.40 5.66 5.50
N ILE A 62 -8.44 6.47 5.08
CA ILE A 62 -8.02 6.56 3.68
C ILE A 62 -6.64 5.89 3.60
N GLU A 63 -6.57 4.81 2.84
CA GLU A 63 -5.32 4.10 2.59
C GLU A 63 -4.44 4.90 1.62
N LEU A 64 -3.17 5.08 1.99
CA LEU A 64 -2.17 5.70 1.12
C LEU A 64 -1.43 4.57 0.39
N TRP A 65 -1.74 4.37 -0.88
CA TRP A 65 -0.99 3.44 -1.75
C TRP A 65 -0.44 4.16 -2.98
N GLU A 66 0.77 3.82 -3.38
CA GLU A 66 1.35 4.28 -4.65
C GLU A 66 1.00 3.27 -5.75
N ALA A 67 0.44 3.77 -6.85
CA ALA A 67 0.18 2.99 -8.06
C ALA A 67 1.04 3.53 -9.22
N PRO A 68 2.34 3.14 -9.29
CA PRO A 68 3.23 3.58 -10.36
C PRO A 68 2.75 3.15 -11.77
N LEU A 69 2.07 2.01 -11.88
CA LEU A 69 1.54 1.49 -13.13
C LEU A 69 0.07 1.87 -13.31
N LYS A 70 -0.18 2.82 -14.22
CA LYS A 70 -1.53 3.35 -14.52
C LYS A 70 -2.06 2.94 -15.90
N GLY A 71 -1.18 2.53 -16.81
CA GLY A 71 -1.53 2.13 -18.18
C GLY A 71 -1.59 0.61 -18.31
N THR A 72 -2.47 0.11 -19.19
CA THR A 72 -2.50 -1.33 -19.52
C THR A 72 -1.19 -1.74 -20.18
N LEU A 73 -0.56 -2.79 -19.67
CA LEU A 73 0.66 -3.39 -20.21
C LEU A 73 0.33 -4.75 -20.84
N ARG A 74 0.86 -4.99 -22.04
CA ARG A 74 0.61 -6.21 -22.83
C ARG A 74 1.83 -6.54 -23.69
N VAL A 75 1.76 -7.71 -24.35
CA VAL A 75 2.78 -8.20 -25.28
C VAL A 75 3.17 -7.13 -26.31
N ASP A 76 4.46 -7.13 -26.68
CA ASP A 76 5.14 -6.19 -27.59
C ASP A 76 5.31 -4.76 -27.04
N MET A 77 4.98 -4.51 -25.77
CA MET A 77 5.32 -3.26 -25.09
C MET A 77 6.71 -3.34 -24.47
N GLU A 78 7.42 -2.21 -24.47
CA GLU A 78 8.76 -2.09 -23.90
C GLU A 78 8.89 -0.81 -23.07
N GLY A 79 9.81 -0.83 -22.12
CA GLY A 79 10.24 0.35 -21.36
C GLY A 79 10.17 0.18 -19.84
N PRO A 80 10.41 1.27 -19.09
CA PRO A 80 10.57 1.22 -17.63
C PRO A 80 9.34 0.69 -16.88
N ALA A 81 8.15 0.84 -17.46
CA ALA A 81 6.92 0.30 -16.87
C ALA A 81 6.91 -1.24 -16.84
N ILE A 82 7.60 -1.91 -17.77
CA ILE A 82 7.72 -3.37 -17.80
C ILE A 82 8.70 -3.86 -16.73
N GLU A 83 9.81 -3.14 -16.52
CA GLU A 83 10.76 -3.45 -15.44
C GLU A 83 10.07 -3.38 -14.07
N VAL A 84 9.28 -2.33 -13.84
CA VAL A 84 8.48 -2.20 -12.62
C VAL A 84 7.41 -3.31 -12.51
N LEU A 85 6.78 -3.70 -13.62
CA LEU A 85 5.83 -4.81 -13.64
C LEU A 85 6.50 -6.13 -13.25
N ASP A 86 7.70 -6.40 -13.78
CA ASP A 86 8.48 -7.60 -13.47
C ASP A 86 8.87 -7.62 -11.98
N GLU A 87 9.36 -6.51 -11.44
CA GLU A 87 9.65 -6.40 -10.00
C GLU A 87 8.41 -6.66 -9.14
N LEU A 88 7.26 -6.08 -9.49
CA LEU A 88 6.02 -6.29 -8.77
C LEU A 88 5.55 -7.75 -8.83
N LEU A 89 5.60 -8.37 -10.02
CA LEU A 89 5.24 -9.77 -10.21
C LEU A 89 6.18 -10.69 -9.45
N SER A 90 7.49 -10.44 -9.50
CA SER A 90 8.51 -11.22 -8.79
C SER A 90 8.21 -11.33 -7.29
N LYS A 91 7.81 -10.22 -6.67
CA LYS A 91 7.39 -10.18 -5.26
C LYS A 91 6.05 -10.85 -5.03
N ALA A 92 5.10 -10.68 -5.95
CA ALA A 92 3.76 -11.27 -5.81
C ALA A 92 3.81 -12.80 -5.86
N VAL A 93 4.57 -13.36 -6.80
CA VAL A 93 4.69 -14.82 -6.97
C VAL A 93 5.87 -15.44 -6.20
N SER A 94 6.63 -14.63 -5.46
CA SER A 94 7.83 -15.05 -4.71
C SER A 94 8.89 -15.74 -5.59
N GLU A 95 9.07 -15.25 -6.81
CA GLU A 95 10.07 -15.70 -7.77
C GLU A 95 11.07 -14.59 -8.09
N PRO A 96 12.30 -14.89 -8.57
CA PRO A 96 13.22 -13.84 -9.03
C PRO A 96 12.66 -13.08 -10.24
N PRO A 97 12.94 -11.78 -10.41
CA PRO A 97 12.54 -11.03 -11.61
C PRO A 97 13.15 -11.65 -12.88
N LEU A 98 12.47 -11.52 -14.01
CA LEU A 98 13.00 -11.93 -15.32
C LEU A 98 14.15 -11.02 -15.77
N GLY A 99 14.23 -9.80 -15.24
CA GLY A 99 15.26 -8.82 -15.61
C GLY A 99 15.06 -8.29 -17.03
N THR A 100 13.80 -8.19 -17.46
CA THR A 100 13.42 -7.76 -18.82
C THR A 100 12.69 -6.42 -18.77
N SER A 101 12.90 -5.62 -19.80
CA SER A 101 12.16 -4.37 -20.07
C SER A 101 11.16 -4.53 -21.22
N THR A 102 11.00 -5.75 -21.74
CA THR A 102 10.08 -6.10 -22.83
C THR A 102 9.02 -7.07 -22.32
N PHE A 103 7.76 -6.80 -22.65
CA PHE A 103 6.64 -7.69 -22.35
C PHE A 103 6.64 -8.82 -23.39
N ASP A 104 7.37 -9.89 -23.08
CA ASP A 104 7.49 -11.08 -23.90
C ASP A 104 6.54 -12.22 -23.44
N GLY A 105 6.71 -13.41 -24.02
CA GLY A 105 5.94 -14.58 -23.65
C GLY A 105 6.13 -15.01 -22.20
N ALA A 106 7.34 -14.87 -21.65
CA ALA A 106 7.62 -15.22 -20.25
C ALA A 106 6.93 -14.24 -19.29
N MET A 107 6.92 -12.95 -19.62
CA MET A 107 6.15 -11.94 -18.87
C MET A 107 4.66 -12.24 -18.89
N LYS A 108 4.13 -12.61 -20.06
CA LYS A 108 2.73 -13.00 -20.22
C LYS A 108 2.36 -14.17 -19.31
N GLU A 109 3.18 -15.22 -19.29
CA GLU A 109 2.96 -16.39 -18.44
C GLU A 109 2.94 -16.03 -16.95
N ARG A 110 3.81 -15.10 -16.51
CA ARG A 110 3.79 -14.58 -15.13
C ARG A 110 2.52 -13.81 -14.81
N VAL A 111 2.05 -12.97 -15.73
CA VAL A 111 0.77 -12.26 -15.57
C VAL A 111 -0.37 -13.26 -15.47
N GLU A 112 -0.41 -14.27 -16.33
CA GLU A 112 -1.44 -15.32 -16.28
C GLU A 112 -1.39 -16.11 -14.96
N LEU A 113 -0.20 -16.45 -14.48
CA LEU A 113 -0.01 -17.13 -13.19
C LEU A 113 -0.54 -16.29 -12.04
N PHE A 114 -0.18 -15.01 -11.99
CA PHE A 114 -0.68 -14.08 -10.99
C PHE A 114 -2.22 -13.94 -11.07
N GLN A 115 -2.78 -13.80 -12.27
CA GLN A 115 -4.22 -13.70 -12.48
C GLN A 115 -4.97 -14.94 -11.97
N ARG A 116 -4.45 -16.14 -12.25
CA ARG A 116 -4.98 -17.41 -11.73
C ARG A 116 -4.95 -17.43 -10.21
N TRP A 117 -3.82 -17.04 -9.62
CA TRP A 117 -3.67 -17.03 -8.17
C TRP A 117 -4.59 -16.03 -7.47
N GLN A 118 -4.84 -14.88 -8.09
CA GLN A 118 -5.78 -13.87 -7.60
C GLN A 118 -7.25 -14.17 -7.92
N GLY A 119 -7.55 -15.24 -8.66
CA GLY A 119 -8.92 -15.59 -9.06
C GLY A 119 -9.58 -14.53 -9.95
N ILE A 120 -8.79 -13.84 -10.79
CA ILE A 120 -9.30 -12.87 -11.78
C ILE A 120 -9.22 -13.45 -13.20
N ALA A 121 -9.78 -12.74 -14.18
CA ALA A 121 -9.74 -13.17 -15.58
C ALA A 121 -8.29 -13.37 -16.05
N VAL A 122 -8.03 -14.52 -16.68
CA VAL A 122 -6.70 -14.93 -17.13
C VAL A 122 -6.60 -14.63 -18.62
N ASP A 123 -6.19 -13.40 -18.95
CA ASP A 123 -6.00 -12.93 -20.32
C ASP A 123 -4.51 -12.67 -20.66
N GLY A 124 -3.62 -12.75 -19.65
CA GLY A 124 -2.20 -12.45 -19.79
C GLY A 124 -1.93 -10.97 -20.04
N ILE A 125 -2.91 -10.10 -19.80
CA ILE A 125 -2.81 -8.66 -19.95
C ILE A 125 -2.78 -8.02 -18.56
N ALA A 126 -1.76 -7.21 -18.31
CA ALA A 126 -1.68 -6.39 -17.12
C ALA A 126 -2.55 -5.12 -17.33
N GLY A 127 -3.87 -5.33 -17.40
CA GLY A 127 -4.87 -4.27 -17.45
C GLY A 127 -5.16 -3.67 -16.07
N GLN A 128 -6.07 -2.70 -16.03
CA GLN A 128 -6.39 -1.94 -14.80
C GLN A 128 -6.64 -2.85 -13.58
N ARG A 129 -7.54 -3.83 -13.70
CA ARG A 129 -7.88 -4.73 -12.59
C ARG A 129 -6.68 -5.59 -12.13
N THR A 130 -5.87 -6.07 -13.07
CA THR A 130 -4.66 -6.85 -12.77
C THR A 130 -3.65 -5.98 -12.02
N LEU A 131 -3.39 -4.76 -12.52
CA LEU A 131 -2.46 -3.81 -11.93
C LEU A 131 -2.90 -3.31 -10.57
N GLU A 132 -4.19 -3.05 -10.37
CA GLU A 132 -4.74 -2.66 -9.06
C GLU A 132 -4.51 -3.77 -8.03
N ARG A 133 -4.83 -5.02 -8.37
CA ARG A 133 -4.60 -6.17 -7.48
C ARG A 133 -3.11 -6.37 -7.19
N LEU A 134 -2.27 -6.24 -8.21
CA LEU A 134 -0.83 -6.41 -8.07
C LEU A 134 -0.22 -5.35 -7.14
N GLN A 135 -0.53 -4.08 -7.36
CA GLN A 135 0.01 -2.95 -6.60
C GLN A 135 -0.59 -2.85 -5.19
N GLN A 136 -1.79 -3.39 -4.96
CA GLN A 136 -2.35 -3.53 -3.60
C GLN A 136 -1.65 -4.63 -2.80
N ASN A 137 -1.32 -5.75 -3.44
CA ASN A 137 -0.65 -6.88 -2.78
C ASN A 137 0.85 -6.63 -2.59
N VAL A 138 1.48 -5.92 -3.53
CA VAL A 138 2.92 -5.65 -3.54
C VAL A 138 3.15 -4.16 -3.60
N GLN A 139 3.80 -3.62 -2.58
CA GLN A 139 4.26 -2.24 -2.58
C GLN A 139 5.78 -2.22 -2.38
N LEU A 140 6.52 -1.92 -3.45
CA LEU A 140 7.99 -1.97 -3.48
C LEU A 140 8.63 -0.97 -2.51
N ASN A 141 8.07 0.24 -2.41
CA ASN A 141 8.58 1.34 -1.59
C ASN A 141 7.49 1.97 -0.71
N ALA A 142 6.56 1.16 -0.18
CA ALA A 142 5.55 1.71 0.72
C ALA A 142 6.22 2.40 1.91
N PRO A 143 5.82 3.64 2.25
CA PRO A 143 6.19 4.15 3.55
C PRO A 143 5.63 3.18 4.59
N THR A 144 6.48 2.75 5.51
CA THR A 144 6.04 1.92 6.64
C THR A 144 5.65 2.80 7.79
N LEU A 145 4.70 2.33 8.57
CA LEU A 145 4.40 2.95 9.85
C LEU A 145 5.66 2.89 10.72
N ASN A 146 6.17 4.03 11.15
CA ASN A 146 7.36 4.06 11.99
C ASN A 146 7.03 3.55 13.39
N ARG A 147 8.02 2.97 14.06
CA ARG A 147 7.90 2.74 15.50
C ARG A 147 8.48 3.92 16.24
N ILE A 148 7.79 4.32 17.30
CA ILE A 148 8.39 5.19 18.30
C ILE A 148 9.35 4.30 19.08
N GLU A 149 10.63 4.28 18.68
CA GLU A 149 11.69 3.76 19.54
C GLU A 149 11.78 4.70 20.74
N GLU A 150 11.84 4.14 21.95
CA GLU A 150 12.02 4.94 23.15
C GLU A 150 13.38 5.66 23.06
N GLU A 151 13.37 6.92 22.61
CA GLU A 151 14.50 7.81 22.76
C GLU A 151 14.19 8.91 23.78
N GLU A 152 14.85 8.68 24.92
CA GLU A 152 15.38 9.54 25.97
C GLU A 152 14.43 10.34 26.88
N ALA A 153 14.62 10.03 28.16
CA ALA A 153 14.05 10.67 29.34
C ALA A 153 14.50 12.13 29.50
#